data_AF-A0A354ZFK2-F1
#
_entry.id   AF-A0A354ZFK2-F1
#
_cell.length_a   1.000
_cell.length_b   1.000
_cell.length_c   1.000
_cell.angle_alpha   90.00
_cell.angle_beta   90.00
_cell.angle_gamma   90.00
#
_symmetry.space_group_name_H-M   'P 1'
#
loop_
_entity.id
_entity.type
_entity.pdbx_description
1 polymer ?
#
loop_
_entity_poly.entity_id
_entity_poly.type
_entity_poly.pdbx_seq_one_letter_code
_entity_poly.pdbx_strand_id
1 'polypeptide(L)'
;MPPYSLPLAAASSDRQAPRIEATGMCWAHADVSAGPSRFPRAACLLIPYKRSVCACAAWSAIIGIDAIRRNVWRNEQMHVVTDSGADFLPEQLGESELSIAPLTLAIAGRVYKSGIDITPEGFYRLLHETQDFATTSQPSPGDFADIYRAAAETDKEILSIHMSSGLSGTLNAARMGAAAVPEADVAFYDTRTLSAGSGWHVEMALRAVRAGWGRGRILSMLEQVSSATETLFTLPTLRYLIHGGRISHLKGLLAQVLNIRPVIGVEKEGGTYVTRGQARTFDGALVRLADF
;
A
#
# COMPACT_ATOMS: atom_id res chain seq x y z
N MET A 1 -24.80 38.76 23.81
CA MET A 1 -26.11 38.42 23.23
C MET A 1 -25.92 38.17 21.74
N PRO A 2 -26.12 36.96 21.21
CA PRO A 2 -26.34 36.79 19.78
C PRO A 2 -27.82 37.08 19.47
N PRO A 3 -28.14 37.43 18.22
CA PRO A 3 -29.08 36.56 17.53
C PRO A 3 -28.75 36.42 16.03
N TYR A 4 -28.88 35.20 15.50
CA TYR A 4 -29.91 34.86 14.51
C TYR A 4 -29.55 33.57 13.76
N SER A 5 -30.54 32.69 13.78
CA SER A 5 -30.72 31.40 13.13
C SER A 5 -30.99 31.57 11.62
N LEU A 6 -30.63 30.56 10.83
CA LEU A 6 -31.23 30.32 9.51
C LEU A 6 -31.65 28.84 9.36
N PRO A 7 -32.70 28.53 8.57
CA PRO A 7 -33.49 27.32 8.69
C PRO A 7 -33.14 26.23 7.65
N LEU A 8 -33.48 24.98 8.01
CA LEU A 8 -33.61 23.84 7.10
C LEU A 8 -34.90 23.96 6.25
N ALA A 9 -34.81 23.58 4.98
CA ALA A 9 -35.96 23.19 4.17
C ALA A 9 -35.59 22.00 3.27
N ALA A 10 -36.53 21.05 3.17
CA ALA A 10 -36.37 19.73 2.58
C ALA A 10 -36.88 19.62 1.13
N ALA A 11 -36.37 18.57 0.48
CA ALA A 11 -36.76 17.79 -0.71
C ALA A 11 -38.04 18.13 -1.52
N SER A 12 -37.88 18.05 -2.85
CA SER A 12 -38.76 17.41 -3.86
C SER A 12 -38.01 17.48 -5.21
N SER A 13 -38.15 16.65 -6.25
CA SER A 13 -38.79 15.38 -6.57
C SER A 13 -38.33 15.03 -8.00
N ASP A 14 -38.28 13.75 -8.36
CA ASP A 14 -38.40 13.19 -9.71
C ASP A 14 -37.64 13.82 -10.91
N ARG A 15 -36.70 13.04 -11.46
CA ARG A 15 -36.61 12.81 -12.92
C ARG A 15 -35.81 11.55 -13.25
N GLN A 16 -36.49 10.56 -13.83
CA GLN A 16 -35.91 9.34 -14.42
C GLN A 16 -35.25 9.61 -15.78
N ALA A 17 -34.02 9.09 -15.92
CA ALA A 17 -33.32 8.47 -17.08
C ALA A 17 -33.25 9.20 -18.46
N PRO A 18 -32.13 9.03 -19.20
CA PRO A 18 -31.90 7.78 -19.93
C PRO A 18 -30.50 7.17 -19.75
N ARG A 19 -30.46 5.84 -19.83
CA ARG A 19 -29.25 5.02 -20.00
C ARG A 19 -28.56 5.36 -21.32
N ILE A 20 -27.26 5.60 -21.29
CA ILE A 20 -26.40 5.59 -22.48
C ILE A 20 -25.37 4.47 -22.27
N GLU A 21 -25.48 3.45 -23.10
CA GLU A 21 -24.53 2.34 -23.21
C GLU A 21 -23.23 2.81 -23.88
N ALA A 22 -22.13 2.17 -23.50
CA ALA A 22 -20.77 2.50 -23.90
C ALA A 22 -20.50 2.21 -25.39
N THR A 23 -19.83 3.14 -26.06
CA THR A 23 -19.00 2.86 -27.24
C THR A 23 -17.55 3.12 -26.88
N GLY A 24 -16.81 2.05 -26.58
CA GLY A 24 -15.37 2.07 -26.42
C GLY A 24 -14.68 2.28 -27.76
N MET A 25 -13.91 3.36 -27.87
CA MET A 25 -12.90 3.52 -28.92
C MET A 25 -11.72 2.62 -28.58
N CYS A 26 -11.60 1.50 -29.29
CA CYS A 26 -10.43 0.63 -29.22
C CYS A 26 -9.29 1.30 -30.00
N TRP A 27 -8.25 1.72 -29.29
CA TRP A 27 -6.97 2.07 -29.89
C TRP A 27 -6.32 0.78 -30.40
N ALA A 28 -6.14 0.68 -31.72
CA ALA A 28 -5.31 -0.36 -32.29
C ALA A 28 -3.86 -0.13 -31.84
N HIS A 29 -3.30 -1.06 -31.07
CA HIS A 29 -1.86 -1.18 -30.91
C HIS A 29 -1.26 -1.50 -32.29
N ALA A 30 -0.60 -0.51 -32.88
CA ALA A 30 0.31 -0.72 -33.98
C ALA A 30 1.57 -1.40 -33.44
N ASP A 31 1.77 -2.64 -33.87
CA ASP A 31 3.01 -3.37 -33.72
C ASP A 31 4.07 -2.69 -34.60
N VAL A 32 4.95 -1.90 -33.99
CA VAL A 32 6.10 -1.28 -34.68
C VAL A 32 7.23 -2.30 -34.70
N SER A 33 7.05 -3.32 -35.51
CA SER A 33 8.11 -4.27 -35.87
C SER A 33 7.96 -4.79 -37.31
N ALA A 34 7.58 -3.97 -38.29
CA ALA A 34 7.84 -4.25 -39.71
C ALA A 34 7.71 -3.02 -40.62
N GLY A 35 8.72 -2.80 -41.45
CA GLY A 35 8.69 -1.90 -42.61
C GLY A 35 7.87 -2.44 -43.79
N PRO A 36 7.83 -1.72 -44.93
CA PRO A 36 6.60 -1.44 -45.64
C PRO A 36 6.33 -2.43 -46.79
N SER A 37 5.10 -2.91 -46.92
CA SER A 37 4.41 -2.98 -48.22
C SER A 37 3.01 -3.59 -48.12
N ARG A 38 2.05 -2.86 -48.68
CA ARG A 38 0.77 -3.34 -49.26
C ARG A 38 -0.28 -3.90 -48.30
N PHE A 39 -1.18 -3.02 -47.90
CA PHE A 39 -2.58 -3.33 -47.62
C PHE A 39 -3.23 -4.07 -48.81
N PRO A 40 -4.15 -5.01 -48.53
CA PRO A 40 -5.36 -5.09 -49.32
C PRO A 40 -6.63 -4.98 -48.45
N ARG A 41 -7.58 -4.20 -49.00
CA ARG A 41 -8.98 -4.08 -48.60
C ARG A 41 -9.73 -5.38 -48.89
N ALA A 42 -10.58 -5.82 -47.97
CA ALA A 42 -11.82 -6.61 -48.12
C ALA A 42 -12.03 -7.43 -46.84
N ALA A 43 -13.23 -7.73 -46.34
CA ALA A 43 -14.59 -7.35 -46.65
C ALA A 43 -15.36 -7.60 -45.35
N CYS A 44 -16.26 -6.69 -44.98
CA CYS A 44 -17.15 -6.86 -43.85
C CYS A 44 -18.21 -7.91 -44.21
N LEU A 45 -18.04 -9.14 -43.75
CA LEU A 45 -19.07 -10.18 -43.82
C LEU A 45 -19.74 -10.26 -42.45
N LEU A 46 -21.00 -9.82 -42.42
CA LEU A 46 -21.93 -9.97 -41.31
C LEU A 46 -22.19 -11.47 -41.08
N ILE A 47 -21.72 -11.99 -39.95
CA ILE A 47 -22.14 -13.29 -39.40
C ILE A 47 -22.81 -13.01 -38.06
N PRO A 48 -24.08 -13.39 -37.85
CA PRO A 48 -24.78 -13.11 -36.61
C PRO A 48 -24.54 -14.23 -35.57
N TYR A 49 -24.47 -13.80 -34.30
CA TYR A 49 -24.98 -14.52 -33.12
C TYR A 49 -24.20 -15.74 -32.59
N LYS A 50 -23.33 -15.52 -31.58
CA LYS A 50 -23.42 -16.08 -30.20
C LYS A 50 -22.11 -15.94 -29.42
N ARG A 51 -22.24 -15.50 -28.16
CA ARG A 51 -21.29 -15.58 -27.03
C ARG A 51 -19.89 -15.02 -27.29
N SER A 52 -19.66 -13.79 -26.82
CA SER A 52 -18.31 -13.26 -26.62
C SER A 52 -18.14 -12.86 -25.15
N VAL A 53 -17.35 -13.68 -24.47
CA VAL A 53 -16.76 -13.44 -23.16
C VAL A 53 -15.92 -12.16 -23.26
N CYS A 54 -16.30 -11.13 -22.48
CA CYS A 54 -15.57 -9.87 -22.42
C CYS A 54 -14.29 -10.03 -21.60
N ALA A 55 -13.14 -9.89 -22.27
CA ALA A 55 -11.91 -9.18 -21.87
C ALA A 55 -11.48 -9.08 -20.38
N CYS A 56 -11.75 -10.09 -19.55
CA CYS A 56 -11.05 -10.32 -18.28
C CYS A 56 -9.97 -11.41 -18.40
N ALA A 57 -9.83 -12.01 -19.59
CA ALA A 57 -9.05 -13.22 -19.82
C ALA A 57 -7.58 -12.99 -20.22
N ALA A 58 -7.06 -11.77 -20.16
CA ALA A 58 -5.65 -11.50 -20.48
C ALA A 58 -4.69 -11.72 -19.29
N TRP A 59 -5.20 -12.03 -18.09
CA TRP A 59 -4.38 -12.45 -16.93
C TRP A 59 -4.59 -13.91 -16.52
N SER A 60 -5.49 -14.64 -17.20
CA SER A 60 -5.80 -16.04 -16.89
C SER A 60 -4.87 -17.06 -17.59
N ALA A 61 -3.97 -16.61 -18.47
CA ALA A 61 -3.11 -17.50 -19.26
C ALA A 61 -1.75 -17.85 -18.61
N ILE A 62 -1.45 -17.35 -17.41
CA ILE A 62 -0.25 -17.75 -16.63
C ILE A 62 -0.59 -18.83 -15.59
N ILE A 63 -1.88 -19.08 -15.34
CA ILE A 63 -2.34 -20.08 -14.38
C ILE A 63 -2.76 -21.31 -15.17
N GLY A 64 -1.84 -22.27 -15.29
CA GLY A 64 -2.15 -23.60 -15.84
C GLY A 64 -3.37 -24.18 -15.12
N ILE A 65 -4.44 -24.41 -15.90
CA ILE A 65 -5.77 -24.84 -15.42
C ILE A 65 -5.77 -26.26 -14.81
N ASP A 66 -4.66 -26.99 -14.82
CA ASP A 66 -4.58 -28.35 -14.27
C ASP A 66 -4.25 -28.44 -12.76
N ALA A 67 -3.90 -27.33 -12.09
CA ALA A 67 -3.58 -27.34 -10.66
C ALA A 67 -4.83 -27.30 -9.75
N ILE A 68 -6.01 -26.96 -10.28
CA ILE A 68 -7.21 -26.67 -9.47
C ILE A 68 -7.91 -27.95 -8.97
N ARG A 69 -7.56 -29.14 -9.50
CA ARG A 69 -8.24 -30.40 -9.14
C ARG A 69 -7.48 -31.32 -8.16
N ARG A 70 -6.35 -30.89 -7.59
CA ARG A 70 -5.52 -31.74 -6.70
C ARG A 70 -5.17 -31.17 -5.31
N ASN A 71 -5.81 -30.10 -4.85
CA ASN A 71 -5.57 -29.58 -3.49
C ASN A 71 -6.58 -30.10 -2.46
N VAL A 72 -6.57 -31.42 -2.27
CA VAL A 72 -7.03 -32.02 -1.02
C VAL A 72 -5.75 -32.24 -0.20
N TRP A 73 -5.60 -31.49 0.90
CA TRP A 73 -4.48 -31.49 1.87
C TRP A 73 -3.21 -30.70 1.49
N ARG A 74 -3.24 -29.37 1.71
CA ARG A 74 -2.03 -28.66 2.17
C ARG A 74 -2.43 -27.69 3.28
N ASN A 75 -2.27 -28.15 4.53
CA ASN A 75 -2.32 -27.31 5.73
C ASN A 75 -1.04 -26.48 5.91
N GLU A 76 -0.24 -26.31 4.85
CA GLU A 76 1.03 -25.56 4.87
C GLU A 76 0.89 -24.42 3.86
N GLN A 77 0.30 -23.32 4.33
CA GLN A 77 0.36 -22.02 3.69
C GLN A 77 1.26 -21.13 4.54
N MET A 78 2.38 -20.73 3.93
CA MET A 78 3.30 -19.74 4.48
C MET A 78 2.55 -18.55 5.09
N HIS A 79 2.84 -18.26 6.35
CA HIS A 79 2.18 -17.19 7.08
C HIS A 79 2.79 -15.83 6.70
N VAL A 80 1.95 -14.81 6.54
CA VAL A 80 2.43 -13.45 6.24
C VAL A 80 2.32 -12.59 7.49
N VAL A 81 3.41 -11.88 7.79
CA VAL A 81 3.49 -10.91 8.88
C VAL A 81 3.80 -9.54 8.30
N THR A 82 3.16 -8.49 8.82
CA THR A 82 3.46 -7.10 8.50
C THR A 82 3.45 -6.23 9.76
N ASP A 83 3.60 -4.92 9.60
CA ASP A 83 3.48 -3.94 10.66
C ASP A 83 2.33 -2.96 10.39
N SER A 84 1.87 -2.27 11.44
CA SER A 84 0.71 -1.37 11.34
C SER A 84 0.98 -0.04 10.62
N GLY A 85 2.14 0.15 9.99
CA GLY A 85 2.39 1.26 9.08
C GLY A 85 2.24 0.89 7.61
N ALA A 86 1.83 -0.34 7.31
CA ALA A 86 1.26 -0.69 6.01
C ALA A 86 -0.24 -0.34 6.00
N ASP A 87 -0.68 0.37 4.95
CA ASP A 87 -2.09 0.70 4.75
C ASP A 87 -2.67 -0.16 3.63
N PHE A 88 -3.82 -0.77 3.86
CA PHE A 88 -4.56 -1.55 2.88
C PHE A 88 -6.04 -1.55 3.25
N LEU A 89 -6.89 -1.73 2.25
CA LEU A 89 -8.30 -1.96 2.39
C LEU A 89 -8.56 -3.42 2.81
N PRO A 90 -9.59 -3.69 3.61
CA PRO A 90 -9.96 -5.05 4.00
C PRO A 90 -10.13 -6.01 2.81
N GLU A 91 -10.65 -5.51 1.68
CA GLU A 91 -10.86 -6.30 0.46
C GLU A 91 -9.55 -6.80 -0.17
N GLN A 92 -8.42 -6.10 0.07
CA GLN A 92 -7.10 -6.53 -0.42
C GLN A 92 -6.62 -7.78 0.32
N LEU A 93 -7.00 -7.95 1.59
CA LEU A 93 -6.65 -9.12 2.40
C LEU A 93 -7.44 -10.36 1.97
N GLY A 94 -8.72 -10.19 1.64
CA GLY A 94 -9.63 -11.30 1.40
C GLY A 94 -9.74 -12.20 2.63
N GLU A 95 -9.81 -13.51 2.42
CA GLU A 95 -9.88 -14.52 3.49
C GLU A 95 -8.49 -14.97 4.00
N SER A 96 -7.42 -14.23 3.71
CA SER A 96 -6.09 -14.63 4.17
C SER A 96 -5.82 -14.25 5.60
N GLU A 97 -5.15 -15.15 6.31
CA GLU A 97 -4.54 -14.86 7.60
C GLU A 97 -3.33 -13.93 7.41
N LEU A 98 -3.31 -12.85 8.19
CA LEU A 98 -2.25 -11.85 8.22
C LEU A 98 -2.04 -11.45 9.68
N SER A 99 -0.81 -11.56 10.18
CA SER A 99 -0.46 -10.96 11.48
C SER A 99 0.11 -9.56 11.29
N ILE A 100 -0.36 -8.61 12.09
CA ILE A 100 0.07 -7.21 12.03
C ILE A 100 0.74 -6.86 13.36
N ALA A 101 2.02 -6.51 13.32
CA ALA A 101 2.77 -6.01 14.46
C ALA A 101 2.42 -4.53 14.70
N PRO A 102 1.77 -4.17 15.82
CA PRO A 102 1.33 -2.80 16.06
C PRO A 102 2.51 -1.90 16.40
N LEU A 103 2.63 -0.78 15.69
CA LEU A 103 3.48 0.33 16.13
C LEU A 103 2.84 0.99 17.36
N THR A 104 3.69 1.62 18.17
CA THR A 104 3.26 2.31 19.38
C THR A 104 3.23 3.82 19.14
N LEU A 105 2.16 4.46 19.61
CA LEU A 105 1.94 5.90 19.55
C LEU A 105 1.91 6.46 20.97
N ALA A 106 2.66 7.52 21.23
CA ALA A 106 2.62 8.25 22.49
C ALA A 106 2.24 9.71 22.29
N ILE A 107 1.21 10.17 23.01
CA ILE A 107 0.70 11.55 22.93
C ILE A 107 0.04 11.92 24.27
N ALA A 108 0.26 13.15 24.74
CA ALA A 108 -0.27 13.66 26.02
C ALA A 108 -0.03 12.72 27.22
N GLY A 109 1.17 12.13 27.29
CA GLY A 109 1.58 11.22 28.37
C GLY A 109 0.92 9.83 28.35
N ARG A 110 0.17 9.50 27.30
CA ARG A 110 -0.48 8.19 27.11
C ARG A 110 0.16 7.44 25.96
N VAL A 111 0.14 6.12 26.04
CA VAL A 111 0.74 5.20 25.07
C VAL A 111 -0.35 4.28 24.52
N TYR A 112 -0.34 4.06 23.21
CA TYR A 112 -1.36 3.31 22.47
C TYR A 112 -0.69 2.38 21.45
N LYS A 113 -1.19 1.16 21.30
CA LYS A 113 -0.90 0.28 20.16
C LYS A 113 -1.80 0.67 18.98
N SER A 114 -1.20 1.05 17.86
CA SER A 114 -1.90 1.47 16.64
C SER A 114 -2.81 0.36 16.12
N GLY A 115 -4.07 0.70 15.82
CA GLY A 115 -5.07 -0.26 15.33
C GLY A 115 -5.66 -1.18 16.40
N ILE A 116 -5.13 -1.15 17.63
CA ILE A 116 -5.63 -1.93 18.77
C ILE A 116 -6.27 -0.99 19.81
N ASP A 117 -5.48 -0.09 20.37
CA ASP A 117 -5.93 0.81 21.44
C ASP A 117 -6.50 2.13 20.88
N ILE A 118 -6.17 2.47 19.63
CA ILE A 118 -6.56 3.73 18.99
C ILE A 118 -6.78 3.57 17.48
N THR A 119 -7.88 4.17 16.99
CA THR A 119 -8.18 4.26 15.54
C THR A 119 -7.56 5.53 14.93
N PRO A 120 -7.40 5.60 13.60
CA PRO A 120 -6.93 6.82 12.93
C PRO A 120 -7.75 8.07 13.29
N GLU A 121 -9.09 7.96 13.33
CA GLU A 121 -9.99 9.07 13.69
C GLU A 121 -9.80 9.47 15.15
N GLY A 122 -9.64 8.48 16.04
CA GLY A 122 -9.35 8.71 17.45
C GLY A 122 -8.03 9.45 17.66
N PHE A 123 -7.00 9.08 16.89
CA PHE A 123 -5.70 9.74 16.90
C PHE A 123 -5.80 11.21 16.45
N TYR A 124 -6.43 11.49 15.31
CA TYR A 124 -6.55 12.87 14.82
C TYR A 124 -7.40 13.76 15.74
N ARG A 125 -8.44 13.21 16.36
CA ARG A 125 -9.20 13.92 17.41
C ARG A 125 -8.31 14.26 18.60
N LEU A 126 -7.55 13.30 19.11
CA LEU A 126 -6.64 13.53 20.24
C LEU A 126 -5.54 14.55 19.91
N LEU A 127 -5.00 14.50 18.69
CA LEU A 127 -4.02 15.45 18.18
C LEU A 127 -4.59 16.88 18.12
N HIS A 128 -5.85 17.02 17.72
CA HIS A 128 -6.55 18.30 17.69
C HIS A 128 -6.91 18.81 19.09
N GLU A 129 -7.36 17.95 20.00
CA GLU A 129 -7.76 18.33 21.36
C GLU A 129 -6.57 18.72 22.23
N THR A 130 -5.46 18.00 22.13
CA THR A 130 -4.27 18.21 22.96
C THR A 130 -3.36 19.29 22.41
N GLN A 131 -3.35 19.51 21.08
CA GLN A 131 -2.36 20.32 20.36
C GLN A 131 -0.91 19.88 20.61
N ASP A 132 -0.70 18.69 21.19
CA ASP A 132 0.60 18.11 21.46
C ASP A 132 1.19 17.45 20.21
N PHE A 133 2.49 17.19 20.25
CA PHE A 133 3.14 16.35 19.27
C PHE A 133 3.09 14.88 19.72
N ALA A 134 2.68 14.01 18.80
CA ALA A 134 2.82 12.58 18.99
C ALA A 134 4.25 12.13 18.69
N THR A 135 4.71 11.13 19.43
CA THR A 135 5.89 10.34 19.08
C THR A 135 5.47 8.91 18.75
N THR A 136 6.28 8.24 17.95
CA THR A 136 6.04 6.86 17.51
C THR A 136 7.24 6.00 17.87
N SER A 137 7.00 4.74 18.24
CA SER A 137 8.04 3.71 18.29
C SER A 137 7.63 2.49 17.46
N GLN A 138 8.65 1.82 16.92
CA GLN A 138 8.50 0.52 16.28
C GLN A 138 7.95 -0.54 17.26
N PRO A 139 7.38 -1.66 16.76
CA PRO A 139 7.09 -2.82 17.59
C PRO A 139 8.38 -3.35 18.24
N SER A 140 8.27 -3.92 19.44
CA SER A 140 9.44 -4.48 20.11
C SER A 140 9.86 -5.82 19.50
N PRO A 141 11.13 -6.23 19.65
CA PRO A 141 11.53 -7.60 19.33
C PRO A 141 10.69 -8.68 20.03
N GLY A 142 10.19 -8.39 21.25
CA GLY A 142 9.30 -9.27 22.00
C GLY A 142 7.93 -9.43 21.31
N ASP A 143 7.31 -8.33 20.87
CA ASP A 143 6.04 -8.39 20.12
C ASP A 143 6.20 -9.27 18.86
N PHE A 144 7.33 -9.13 18.16
CA PHE A 144 7.63 -9.96 16.99
C PHE A 144 7.87 -11.43 17.35
N ALA A 145 8.61 -11.71 18.43
CA ALA A 145 8.83 -13.09 18.88
C ALA A 145 7.50 -13.79 19.22
N ASP A 146 6.56 -13.09 19.84
CA ASP A 146 5.24 -13.63 20.15
C ASP A 146 4.42 -13.91 18.89
N ILE A 147 4.45 -12.99 17.91
CA ILE A 147 3.81 -13.19 16.60
C ILE A 147 4.40 -14.40 15.87
N TYR A 148 5.74 -14.50 15.78
CA TYR A 148 6.38 -15.60 15.06
C TYR A 148 6.17 -16.95 15.74
N ARG A 149 6.17 -16.99 17.08
CA ARG A 149 5.89 -18.22 17.82
C ARG A 149 4.48 -18.71 17.54
N ALA A 150 3.49 -17.82 17.60
CA ALA A 150 2.10 -18.17 17.29
C ALA A 150 1.93 -18.60 15.83
N ALA A 151 2.56 -17.92 14.87
CA ALA A 151 2.52 -18.29 13.46
C ALA A 151 3.16 -19.67 13.21
N ALA A 152 4.28 -19.97 13.88
CA ALA A 152 4.99 -21.23 13.74
C ALA A 152 4.24 -22.45 14.31
N GLU A 153 3.15 -22.25 15.07
CA GLU A 153 2.27 -23.34 15.51
C GLU A 153 1.50 -23.98 14.36
N THR A 154 1.19 -23.21 13.31
CA THR A 154 0.43 -23.68 12.13
C THR A 154 1.34 -23.99 10.95
N ASP A 155 2.24 -23.07 10.60
CA ASP A 155 3.24 -23.23 9.54
C ASP A 155 4.55 -22.56 9.95
N LYS A 156 5.66 -23.28 9.81
CA LYS A 156 6.98 -22.75 10.15
C LYS A 156 7.47 -21.71 9.15
N GLU A 157 7.01 -21.76 7.90
CA GLU A 157 7.46 -20.83 6.87
C GLU A 157 6.71 -19.50 7.00
N ILE A 158 7.46 -18.43 7.30
CA ILE A 158 6.90 -17.10 7.53
C ILE A 158 7.54 -16.11 6.57
N LEU A 159 6.72 -15.28 5.92
CA LEU A 159 7.17 -14.12 5.16
C LEU A 159 6.82 -12.84 5.90
N SER A 160 7.84 -12.19 6.46
CA SER A 160 7.71 -10.98 7.26
C SER A 160 8.08 -9.74 6.45
N ILE A 161 7.08 -8.93 6.10
CA ILE A 161 7.13 -7.81 5.15
C ILE A 161 6.93 -6.51 5.90
N HIS A 162 7.89 -5.59 5.84
CA HIS A 162 7.83 -4.37 6.66
C HIS A 162 8.03 -3.09 5.88
N MET A 163 7.56 -1.99 6.47
CA MET A 163 7.91 -0.65 6.00
C MET A 163 9.43 -0.46 5.90
N SER A 164 9.82 0.54 5.12
CA SER A 164 11.19 0.93 4.85
C SER A 164 12.08 0.91 6.09
N SER A 165 13.17 0.14 6.01
CA SER A 165 14.23 0.16 7.01
C SER A 165 14.96 1.51 7.09
N GLY A 166 14.87 2.33 6.03
CA GLY A 166 15.40 3.70 6.02
C GLY A 166 14.61 4.69 6.87
N LEU A 167 13.36 4.37 7.22
CA LEU A 167 12.45 5.25 7.98
C LEU A 167 12.15 4.75 9.40
N SER A 168 12.30 3.44 9.63
CA SER A 168 12.02 2.78 10.90
C SER A 168 12.94 1.58 11.14
N GLY A 169 13.28 1.33 12.41
CA GLY A 169 13.98 0.10 12.81
C GLY A 169 13.07 -1.13 12.93
N THR A 170 11.81 -1.06 12.49
CA THR A 170 10.82 -2.16 12.55
C THR A 170 11.39 -3.48 12.00
N LEU A 171 11.99 -3.46 10.80
CA LEU A 171 12.57 -4.65 10.19
C LEU A 171 13.72 -5.23 11.04
N ASN A 172 14.51 -4.39 11.71
CA ASN A 172 15.55 -4.86 12.61
C ASN A 172 14.96 -5.51 13.86
N ALA A 173 13.91 -4.94 14.46
CA ALA A 173 13.21 -5.56 15.58
C ALA A 173 12.58 -6.91 15.19
N ALA A 174 12.02 -7.01 13.98
CA ALA A 174 11.54 -8.26 13.41
C ALA A 174 12.65 -9.33 13.35
N ARG A 175 13.84 -8.98 12.83
CA ARG A 175 14.98 -9.92 12.81
C ARG A 175 15.42 -10.35 14.21
N MET A 176 15.46 -9.41 15.16
CA MET A 176 15.80 -9.70 16.56
C MET A 176 14.76 -10.62 17.22
N GLY A 177 13.47 -10.41 16.95
CA GLY A 177 12.40 -11.26 17.46
C GLY A 177 12.48 -12.69 16.93
N ALA A 178 12.74 -12.87 15.63
CA ALA A 178 12.91 -14.20 15.05
C ALA A 178 14.13 -14.95 15.61
N ALA A 179 15.21 -14.25 15.97
CA ALA A 179 16.37 -14.88 16.61
C ALA A 179 16.03 -15.53 17.98
N ALA A 180 14.93 -15.10 18.62
CA ALA A 180 14.41 -15.69 19.86
C ALA A 180 13.42 -16.85 19.62
N VAL A 181 13.11 -17.19 18.36
CA VAL A 181 12.14 -18.23 17.97
C VAL A 181 12.74 -19.10 16.86
N PRO A 182 13.76 -19.93 17.17
CA PRO A 182 14.52 -20.69 16.16
C PRO A 182 13.70 -21.72 15.39
N GLU A 183 12.52 -22.11 15.88
CA GLU A 183 11.57 -22.98 15.20
C GLU A 183 10.82 -22.32 14.04
N ALA A 184 10.82 -20.99 13.96
CA ALA A 184 10.20 -20.21 12.89
C ALA A 184 11.19 -19.94 11.73
N ASP A 185 10.88 -20.41 10.53
CA ASP A 185 11.64 -20.12 9.30
C ASP A 185 11.15 -18.79 8.69
N VAL A 186 11.68 -17.69 9.22
CA VAL A 186 11.28 -16.33 8.83
C VAL A 186 12.15 -15.80 7.69
N ALA A 187 11.52 -15.53 6.55
CA ALA A 187 12.07 -14.70 5.49
C ALA A 187 11.62 -13.25 5.66
N PHE A 188 12.55 -12.32 5.48
CA PHE A 188 12.32 -10.90 5.69
C PHE A 188 12.32 -10.13 4.38
N TYR A 189 11.35 -9.24 4.21
CA TYR A 189 11.26 -8.33 3.07
C TYR A 189 11.20 -6.88 3.54
N ASP A 190 12.12 -6.06 3.02
CA ASP A 190 12.09 -4.61 3.17
C ASP A 190 11.36 -3.99 1.99
N THR A 191 10.20 -3.39 2.22
CA THR A 191 9.44 -2.76 1.13
C THR A 191 10.12 -1.52 0.56
N ARG A 192 11.05 -0.91 1.32
CA ARG A 192 11.65 0.41 1.00
C ARG A 192 10.62 1.49 0.68
N THR A 193 9.41 1.34 1.20
CA THR A 193 8.33 2.32 1.15
C THR A 193 7.50 2.23 2.44
N LEU A 194 6.30 2.82 2.48
CA LEU A 194 5.41 2.84 3.63
C LEU A 194 3.96 2.96 3.16
N SER A 195 3.01 2.97 4.10
CA SER A 195 1.60 3.23 3.83
C SER A 195 1.06 2.29 2.74
N ALA A 196 0.27 2.79 1.79
CA ALA A 196 -0.34 2.01 0.71
C ALA A 196 0.69 1.28 -0.16
N GLY A 197 1.87 1.87 -0.37
CA GLY A 197 2.95 1.23 -1.10
C GLY A 197 3.42 -0.06 -0.41
N SER A 198 3.54 -0.05 0.93
CA SER A 198 3.83 -1.26 1.71
C SER A 198 2.66 -2.25 1.65
N GLY A 199 1.42 -1.75 1.72
CA GLY A 199 0.21 -2.56 1.60
C GLY A 199 0.11 -3.34 0.28
N TRP A 200 0.54 -2.77 -0.85
CA TRP A 200 0.57 -3.49 -2.13
C TRP A 200 1.54 -4.68 -2.14
N HIS A 201 2.65 -4.60 -1.40
CA HIS A 201 3.56 -5.74 -1.23
C HIS A 201 2.89 -6.85 -0.41
N VAL A 202 2.21 -6.48 0.68
CA VAL A 202 1.46 -7.41 1.52
C VAL A 202 0.36 -8.09 0.71
N GLU A 203 -0.46 -7.32 -0.02
CA GLU A 203 -1.53 -7.85 -0.88
C GLU A 203 -0.98 -8.85 -1.91
N MET A 204 0.11 -8.52 -2.58
CA MET A 204 0.73 -9.41 -3.56
C MET A 204 1.22 -10.70 -2.90
N ALA A 205 1.88 -10.61 -1.74
CA ALA A 205 2.33 -11.79 -1.00
C ALA A 205 1.17 -12.70 -0.62
N LEU A 206 0.10 -12.15 -0.04
CA LEU A 206 -1.10 -12.92 0.34
C LEU A 206 -1.74 -13.60 -0.88
N ARG A 207 -1.88 -12.90 -2.00
CA ARG A 207 -2.38 -13.47 -3.26
C ARG A 207 -1.51 -14.62 -3.77
N ALA A 208 -0.18 -14.47 -3.69
CA ALA A 208 0.76 -15.48 -4.15
C ALA A 208 0.77 -16.72 -3.26
N VAL A 209 0.69 -16.54 -1.93
CA VAL A 209 0.54 -17.63 -0.95
C VAL A 209 -0.74 -18.43 -1.24
N ARG A 210 -1.88 -17.76 -1.44
CA ARG A 210 -3.14 -18.43 -1.81
C ARG A 210 -3.04 -19.19 -3.14
N ALA A 211 -2.25 -18.68 -4.08
CA ALA A 211 -1.97 -19.35 -5.35
C ALA A 211 -0.94 -20.49 -5.24
N GLY A 212 -0.44 -20.79 -4.02
CA GLY A 212 0.50 -21.86 -3.74
C GLY A 212 1.93 -21.58 -4.22
N TRP A 213 2.30 -20.30 -4.42
CA TRP A 213 3.65 -19.94 -4.84
C TRP A 213 4.66 -20.18 -3.72
N GLY A 214 5.85 -20.65 -4.07
CA GLY A 214 6.95 -20.79 -3.10
C GLY A 214 7.65 -19.45 -2.83
N ARG A 215 8.28 -19.35 -1.66
CA ARG A 215 8.97 -18.15 -1.13
C ARG A 215 9.84 -17.41 -2.14
N GLY A 216 10.74 -18.10 -2.83
CA GLY A 216 11.65 -17.47 -3.80
C GLY A 216 10.93 -16.77 -4.96
N ARG A 217 9.81 -17.34 -5.42
CA ARG A 217 8.97 -16.74 -6.47
C ARG A 217 8.23 -15.51 -5.94
N ILE A 218 7.74 -15.58 -4.70
CA ILE A 218 7.07 -14.45 -4.03
C ILE A 218 8.04 -13.29 -3.89
N LEU A 219 9.23 -13.52 -3.33
CA LEU A 219 10.27 -12.48 -3.18
C LEU A 219 10.64 -11.84 -4.52
N SER A 220 10.79 -12.64 -5.59
CA SER A 220 11.06 -12.12 -6.94
C SER A 220 9.92 -11.27 -7.51
N MET A 221 8.67 -11.56 -7.13
CA MET A 221 7.51 -10.75 -7.51
C MET A 221 7.45 -9.46 -6.69
N LEU A 222 7.79 -9.51 -5.40
CA LEU A 222 7.83 -8.31 -4.57
C LEU A 222 8.85 -7.29 -5.09
N GLU A 223 9.98 -7.72 -5.66
CA GLU A 223 10.90 -6.80 -6.36
C GLU A 223 10.24 -6.10 -7.56
N GLN A 224 9.38 -6.79 -8.31
CA GLN A 224 8.63 -6.16 -9.40
C GLN A 224 7.62 -5.14 -8.87
N VAL A 225 6.90 -5.49 -7.79
CA VAL A 225 6.00 -4.56 -7.09
C VAL A 225 6.77 -3.33 -6.62
N SER A 226 7.93 -3.50 -5.99
CA SER A 226 8.78 -2.41 -5.54
C SER A 226 9.23 -1.52 -6.69
N SER A 227 9.63 -2.10 -7.82
CA SER A 227 10.03 -1.34 -9.01
C SER A 227 8.88 -0.50 -9.59
N ALA A 228 7.64 -0.98 -9.50
CA ALA A 228 6.45 -0.32 -10.02
C ALA A 228 5.77 0.64 -9.01
N THR A 229 6.21 0.66 -7.75
CA THR A 229 5.55 1.42 -6.66
C THR A 229 6.22 2.76 -6.40
N GLU A 230 5.59 3.87 -6.79
CA GLU A 230 6.02 5.21 -6.35
C GLU A 230 5.18 5.69 -5.17
N THR A 231 5.83 6.32 -4.20
CA THR A 231 5.15 6.95 -3.06
C THR A 231 5.51 8.42 -3.05
N LEU A 232 4.51 9.27 -3.25
CA LEU A 232 4.64 10.71 -3.35
C LEU A 232 3.58 11.37 -2.46
N PHE A 233 3.97 12.41 -1.75
CA PHE A 233 3.06 13.19 -0.92
C PHE A 233 3.55 14.62 -0.74
N THR A 234 2.64 15.48 -0.29
CA THR A 234 2.96 16.84 0.17
C THR A 234 2.23 17.11 1.48
N LEU A 235 2.70 18.09 2.25
CA LEU A 235 2.18 18.38 3.58
C LEU A 235 1.82 19.87 3.72
N PRO A 236 0.70 20.20 4.39
CA PRO A 236 0.36 21.60 4.66
C PRO A 236 1.33 22.23 5.67
N THR A 237 2.00 21.42 6.49
CA THR A 237 3.01 21.85 7.47
C THR A 237 4.10 20.80 7.64
N LEU A 238 5.35 21.25 7.80
CA LEU A 238 6.50 20.39 8.06
C LEU A 238 6.75 20.15 9.56
N ARG A 239 5.96 20.76 10.46
CA ARG A 239 6.19 20.69 11.93
C ARG A 239 6.29 19.26 12.45
N TYR A 240 5.45 18.36 11.94
CA TYR A 240 5.40 16.97 12.38
C TYR A 240 6.59 16.16 11.87
N LEU A 241 7.04 16.42 10.65
CA LEU A 241 8.21 15.77 10.08
C LEU A 241 9.51 16.22 10.80
N ILE A 242 9.54 17.49 11.22
CA ILE A 242 10.61 18.05 12.06
C ILE A 242 10.60 17.41 13.44
N HIS A 243 9.46 17.44 14.13
CA HIS A 243 9.33 16.87 15.46
C HIS A 243 9.65 15.37 15.48
N GLY A 244 9.17 14.62 14.49
CA GLY A 244 9.46 13.20 14.35
C GLY A 244 10.89 12.88 13.89
N GLY A 245 11.72 13.87 13.59
CA GLY A 245 13.13 13.70 13.21
C GLY A 245 13.39 13.25 11.76
N ARG A 246 12.36 12.85 11.01
CA ARG A 246 12.49 12.35 9.63
C ARG A 246 12.71 13.47 8.60
N ILE A 247 12.62 14.74 9.01
CA ILE A 247 13.03 15.88 8.17
C ILE A 247 14.52 15.79 7.79
N SER A 248 15.34 15.13 8.60
CA SER A 248 16.78 15.00 8.38
C SER A 248 17.15 14.30 7.08
N HIS A 249 16.28 13.43 6.55
CA HIS A 249 16.45 12.79 5.24
C HIS A 249 16.33 13.80 4.09
N LEU A 250 15.54 14.85 4.28
CA LEU A 250 15.32 15.92 3.31
C LEU A 250 16.42 16.98 3.39
N LYS A 251 17.61 16.62 2.90
CA LYS A 251 18.80 17.50 2.89
C LYS A 251 18.48 18.87 2.30
N GLY A 252 18.90 19.94 2.97
CA GLY A 252 18.75 21.32 2.49
C GLY A 252 17.41 22.00 2.79
N LEU A 253 16.38 21.24 3.21
CA LEU A 253 15.07 21.84 3.54
C LEU A 253 15.06 22.58 4.87
N LEU A 254 15.90 22.20 5.84
CA LEU A 254 15.91 22.80 7.19
C LEU A 254 16.16 24.32 7.19
N ALA A 255 16.91 24.84 6.20
CA ALA A 255 17.18 26.27 6.02
C ALA A 255 16.10 27.01 5.21
N GLN A 256 15.25 26.28 4.46
CA GLN A 256 14.26 26.84 3.52
C GLN A 256 12.80 26.70 4.00
N VAL A 257 12.56 25.99 5.12
CA VAL A 257 11.23 25.60 5.64
C VAL A 257 10.22 26.75 5.71
N LEU A 258 10.67 27.99 5.90
CA LEU A 258 9.78 29.13 6.10
C LEU A 258 8.86 29.46 4.89
N ASN A 259 9.20 29.07 3.64
CA ASN A 259 8.46 29.56 2.46
C ASN A 259 8.19 28.53 1.35
N ILE A 260 8.40 27.24 1.59
CA ILE A 260 8.17 26.19 0.56
C ILE A 260 7.33 25.02 1.06
N ARG A 261 6.62 24.42 0.11
CA ARG A 261 5.85 23.18 0.23
C ARG A 261 6.51 22.12 -0.65
N PRO A 262 7.27 21.18 -0.07
CA PRO A 262 7.94 20.16 -0.86
C PRO A 262 6.96 19.12 -1.38
N VAL A 263 7.23 18.62 -2.58
CA VAL A 263 6.74 17.31 -3.03
C VAL A 263 7.79 16.30 -2.58
N ILE A 264 7.39 15.41 -1.69
CA ILE A 264 8.26 14.42 -1.05
C ILE A 264 7.98 13.08 -1.70
N GLY A 265 9.03 12.33 -2.00
CA GLY A 265 8.94 10.93 -2.37
C GLY A 265 9.79 10.05 -1.47
N VAL A 266 9.79 8.76 -1.76
CA VAL A 266 10.70 7.78 -1.17
C VAL A 266 11.67 7.31 -2.25
N GLU A 267 12.98 7.31 -1.98
CA GLU A 267 13.97 6.77 -2.91
C GLU A 267 14.12 5.25 -2.79
N LYS A 268 14.49 4.59 -3.88
CA LYS A 268 14.43 3.12 -4.04
C LYS A 268 15.61 2.36 -3.43
N GLU A 269 16.72 3.04 -3.19
CA GLU A 269 17.96 2.42 -2.73
C GLU A 269 17.94 2.24 -1.21
N GLY A 270 17.78 3.32 -0.47
CA GLY A 270 17.73 3.34 1.00
C GLY A 270 16.32 3.40 1.58
N GLY A 271 15.28 3.60 0.76
CA GLY A 271 13.90 3.73 1.25
C GLY A 271 13.66 5.02 2.06
N THR A 272 14.50 6.04 1.91
CA THR A 272 14.42 7.30 2.70
C THR A 272 13.64 8.39 1.98
N TYR A 273 13.21 9.42 2.72
CA TYR A 273 12.53 10.57 2.10
C TYR A 273 13.49 11.39 1.23
N VAL A 274 12.98 11.83 0.08
CA VAL A 274 13.70 12.67 -0.88
C VAL A 274 12.78 13.75 -1.43
N THR A 275 13.33 14.94 -1.69
CA THR A 275 12.58 16.02 -2.36
C THR A 275 12.51 15.75 -3.86
N ARG A 276 11.30 15.61 -4.40
CA ARG A 276 11.03 15.46 -5.83
C ARG A 276 10.71 16.79 -6.50
N GLY A 277 10.20 17.75 -5.74
CA GLY A 277 9.89 19.10 -6.21
C GLY A 277 9.51 20.03 -5.06
N GLN A 278 9.20 21.28 -5.37
CA GLN A 278 8.75 22.25 -4.38
C GLN A 278 7.84 23.33 -4.99
N ALA A 279 6.88 23.80 -4.22
CA ALA A 279 6.02 24.93 -4.54
C ALA A 279 6.00 25.94 -3.38
N ARG A 280 5.36 27.10 -3.56
CA ARG A 280 5.18 28.11 -2.50
C ARG A 280 3.92 27.87 -1.66
N THR A 281 2.90 27.25 -2.25
CA THR A 281 1.60 26.98 -1.62
C THR A 281 1.31 25.48 -1.61
N PHE A 282 0.38 25.05 -0.75
CA PHE A 282 0.00 23.65 -0.66
C PHE A 282 -0.68 23.20 -1.95
N ASP A 283 -1.63 23.98 -2.46
CA ASP A 283 -2.30 23.72 -3.74
C ASP A 283 -1.32 23.66 -4.91
N GLY A 284 -0.30 24.53 -4.93
CA GLY A 284 0.75 24.47 -5.93
C GLY A 284 1.60 23.20 -5.85
N ALA A 285 1.80 22.65 -4.66
CA ALA A 285 2.47 21.37 -4.48
C ALA A 285 1.58 20.20 -4.90
N LEU A 286 0.26 20.28 -4.69
CA LEU A 286 -0.70 19.28 -5.18
C LEU A 286 -0.72 19.22 -6.72
N VAL A 287 -0.74 20.38 -7.39
CA VAL A 287 -0.65 20.44 -8.85
C VAL A 287 0.65 19.77 -9.33
N ARG A 288 1.79 20.10 -8.72
CA ARG A 288 3.07 19.47 -9.06
C ARG A 288 3.12 17.97 -8.78
N LEU A 289 2.39 17.49 -7.78
CA LEU A 289 2.34 16.06 -7.46
C LEU A 289 1.66 15.26 -8.59
N ALA A 290 0.72 15.86 -9.32
CA ALA A 290 0.06 15.25 -10.46
C ALA A 290 0.93 15.19 -11.74
N ASP A 291 2.09 15.86 -11.76
CA ASP A 291 3.03 15.84 -12.89
C ASP A 291 3.98 14.63 -12.85
N PHE A 292 3.94 13.82 -11.79
CA PHE A 292 4.73 12.60 -11.59
C PHE A 292 3.88 11.35 -11.78
#